data_AF-A0A3Q9A9J9-F1
#
_entry.id   AF-A0A3Q9A9J9-F1
#
_cell.length_a   1.000
_cell.length_b   1.000
_cell.length_c   1.000
_cell.angle_alpha   90.00
_cell.angle_beta   90.00
_cell.angle_gamma   90.00
#
_symmetry.space_group_name_H-M   'P 1'
#
loop_
_entity.id
_entity.type
_entity.pdbx_description
1 polymer ?
#
loop_
_entity_poly.entity_id
_entity_poly.type
_entity_poly.pdbx_seq_one_letter_code
_entity_poly.pdbx_strand_id
1 'polypeptide(L)'
;MAPCKSRHTSNERPAIPPRPAFCLNTPPPSQEHPIPNDPFAPLRQRFLARCADQLGELKAVREALPGSDDTLVRLAHSLAGAAGTFGFAEISVRASELETLLIEQADGGSVRAALDALIAEIERTLA
;
A
#
# COMPACT_ATOMS: atom_id res chain seq x y z
N MET A 1 -29.32 51.42 23.94
CA MET A 1 -30.12 50.26 24.42
C MET A 1 -29.99 49.15 23.37
N ALA A 2 -29.31 48.04 23.69
CA ALA A 2 -29.34 46.79 22.91
C ALA A 2 -30.67 46.03 23.17
N PRO A 3 -30.98 44.82 22.62
CA PRO A 3 -30.23 43.93 21.71
C PRO A 3 -31.09 43.29 20.57
N CYS A 4 -30.49 42.55 19.61
CA CYS A 4 -30.87 41.15 19.30
C CYS A 4 -30.02 40.56 18.17
N LYS A 5 -29.46 39.37 18.46
CA LYS A 5 -28.74 38.49 17.54
C LYS A 5 -29.72 37.91 16.51
N SER A 6 -29.31 37.81 15.25
CA SER A 6 -29.86 36.79 14.36
C SER A 6 -28.75 36.08 13.63
N ARG A 7 -28.73 34.78 13.88
CA ARG A 7 -27.75 33.78 13.53
C ARG A 7 -28.25 33.17 12.22
N HIS A 8 -27.53 33.35 11.12
CA HIS A 8 -27.76 32.56 9.91
C HIS A 8 -26.55 31.66 9.69
N THR A 9 -26.81 30.37 9.82
CA THR A 9 -25.95 29.23 9.54
C THR A 9 -26.06 28.88 8.05
N SER A 10 -24.94 28.87 7.34
CA SER A 10 -24.75 28.11 6.11
C SER A 10 -23.26 27.76 6.09
N ASN A 11 -22.84 26.64 6.69
CA ASN A 11 -22.76 25.33 6.05
C ASN A 11 -22.15 25.37 4.65
N GLU A 12 -20.84 25.63 4.58
CA GLU A 12 -20.03 25.22 3.45
C GLU A 12 -18.96 24.26 3.97
N ARG A 13 -19.10 23.02 3.51
CA ARG A 13 -18.23 21.88 3.83
C ARG A 13 -16.78 22.23 3.51
N PRO A 14 -15.79 21.86 4.34
CA PRO A 14 -14.41 21.89 3.91
C PRO A 14 -14.25 20.91 2.73
N ALA A 15 -13.92 21.45 1.57
CA ALA A 15 -13.41 20.70 0.43
C ALA A 15 -12.09 20.06 0.85
N ILE A 16 -12.11 18.76 1.11
CA ILE A 16 -10.92 17.96 1.30
C ILE A 16 -10.26 17.86 -0.09
N PRO A 17 -9.04 18.37 -0.30
CA PRO A 17 -8.33 18.11 -1.54
C PRO A 17 -7.97 16.61 -1.61
N PRO A 18 -8.09 15.96 -2.79
CA PRO A 18 -7.59 14.60 -2.96
C PRO A 18 -6.08 14.56 -2.70
N ARG A 19 -5.67 13.47 -2.07
CA ARG A 19 -4.36 13.16 -1.51
C ARG A 19 -3.25 13.38 -2.55
N PRO A 20 -2.08 13.94 -2.17
CA PRO A 20 -0.92 13.96 -3.04
C PRO A 20 -0.17 12.62 -2.89
N ALA A 21 -0.06 11.84 -3.97
CA ALA A 21 0.93 10.77 -4.03
C ALA A 21 1.11 10.28 -5.47
N PHE A 22 1.77 11.08 -6.31
CA PHE A 22 2.47 10.52 -7.47
C PHE A 22 3.59 11.48 -7.88
N CYS A 23 4.62 11.55 -7.02
CA CYS A 23 5.89 12.14 -7.43
C CYS A 23 6.61 11.13 -8.32
N LEU A 24 6.25 11.06 -9.61
CA LEU A 24 7.22 10.66 -10.64
C LEU A 24 8.24 11.79 -10.75
N ASN A 25 9.26 11.74 -9.91
CA ASN A 25 10.52 12.38 -10.23
C ASN A 25 11.45 11.25 -10.69
N THR A 26 11.58 11.09 -12.01
CA THR A 26 12.56 10.19 -12.60
C THR A 26 13.95 10.80 -12.39
N PRO A 27 14.84 10.23 -11.57
CA PRO A 27 16.23 10.70 -11.54
C PRO A 27 16.95 10.28 -12.83
N PRO A 28 17.93 11.07 -13.31
CA PRO A 28 18.74 10.69 -14.46
C PRO A 28 19.60 9.45 -14.15
N PRO A 29 19.99 8.64 -15.14
CA PRO A 29 20.91 7.52 -14.93
C PRO A 29 22.34 8.07 -14.79
N SER A 30 22.73 8.40 -13.55
CA SER A 30 24.10 8.76 -13.21
C SER A 30 24.69 7.76 -12.22
N GLN A 31 25.32 6.73 -12.78
CA GLN A 31 26.59 6.11 -12.36
C GLN A 31 26.96 6.12 -10.85
N GLU A 32 26.84 4.93 -10.26
CA GLU A 32 27.80 4.22 -9.39
C GLU A 32 28.77 5.06 -8.53
N HIS A 33 28.42 5.23 -7.25
CA HIS A 33 29.38 5.51 -6.17
C HIS A 33 29.07 4.60 -4.99
N PRO A 34 30.01 3.77 -4.48
CA PRO A 34 29.79 2.98 -3.28
C PRO A 34 29.82 3.93 -2.07
N ILE A 35 28.64 4.34 -1.61
CA ILE A 35 28.47 5.05 -0.34
C ILE A 35 28.22 3.98 0.74
N PRO A 36 29.13 3.76 1.71
CA PRO A 36 28.98 2.71 2.73
C PRO A 36 27.86 2.93 3.76
N ASN A 37 26.96 3.89 3.53
CA ASN A 37 25.86 4.19 4.42
C ASN A 37 24.65 4.57 3.57
N ASP A 38 23.94 3.55 3.09
CA ASP A 38 22.64 3.74 2.45
C ASP A 38 21.68 4.32 3.51
N PRO A 39 21.29 5.60 3.44
CA PRO A 39 20.46 6.24 4.46
C PRO A 39 19.06 5.63 4.54
N PHE A 40 18.69 4.85 3.52
CA PHE A 40 17.46 4.10 3.44
C PHE A 40 17.58 2.68 3.99
N ALA A 41 18.77 2.19 4.36
CA ALA A 41 18.95 0.88 4.97
C ALA A 41 18.05 0.68 6.19
N PRO A 42 17.98 1.61 7.17
CA PRO A 42 17.04 1.47 8.29
C PRO A 42 15.56 1.55 7.87
N LEU A 43 15.22 2.30 6.80
CA LEU A 43 13.86 2.35 6.29
C LEU A 43 13.46 1.05 5.59
N ARG A 44 14.35 0.48 4.76
CA ARG A 44 14.15 -0.82 4.10
C ARG A 44 14.01 -1.92 5.14
N GLN A 45 14.84 -1.93 6.19
CA GLN A 45 14.72 -2.88 7.29
C GLN A 45 13.35 -2.77 8.01
N ARG A 46 12.85 -1.55 8.24
CA ARG A 46 11.48 -1.35 8.78
C ARG A 46 10.41 -1.84 7.83
N PHE A 47 10.59 -1.63 6.52
CA PHE A 47 9.68 -2.15 5.50
C PHE A 47 9.67 -3.69 5.48
N LEU A 48 10.84 -4.35 5.58
CA LEU A 48 10.94 -5.81 5.67
C LEU A 48 10.25 -6.34 6.93
N ALA A 49 10.49 -5.72 8.08
CA ALA A 49 9.79 -6.07 9.33
C ALA A 49 8.26 -5.93 9.18
N ARG A 50 7.81 -4.89 8.47
CA ARG A 50 6.39 -4.70 8.15
C ARG A 50 5.88 -5.76 7.18
N CYS A 51 6.65 -6.14 6.17
CA CYS A 51 6.27 -7.22 5.25
C CYS A 51 6.10 -8.56 5.98
N ALA A 52 6.97 -8.85 6.96
CA ALA A 52 6.83 -10.05 7.79
C ALA A 52 5.54 -10.03 8.62
N ASP A 53 5.20 -8.89 9.21
CA ASP A 53 3.94 -8.70 9.96
C ASP A 53 2.71 -8.83 9.05
N GLN A 54 2.73 -8.15 7.90
CA GLN A 54 1.66 -8.22 6.89
C GLN A 54 1.51 -9.62 6.29
N LEU A 55 2.60 -10.39 6.16
CA LEU A 55 2.56 -11.77 5.72
C LEU A 55 1.79 -12.67 6.69
N GLY A 56 1.90 -12.41 7.99
CA GLY A 56 1.07 -13.07 9.01
C GLY A 56 -0.42 -12.80 8.81
N GLU A 57 -0.78 -11.53 8.57
CA GLU A 57 -2.17 -11.16 8.27
C GLU A 57 -2.67 -11.75 6.94
N LEU A 58 -1.88 -11.67 5.87
CA LEU A 58 -2.22 -12.24 4.55
C LEU A 58 -2.47 -13.75 4.64
N LYS A 59 -1.63 -14.49 5.39
CA LYS A 59 -1.84 -15.92 5.65
C LYS A 59 -3.10 -16.17 6.46
N ALA A 60 -3.37 -15.37 7.50
CA ALA A 60 -4.59 -15.50 8.29
C ALA A 60 -5.86 -15.29 7.45
N VAL A 61 -5.88 -14.26 6.60
CA VAL A 61 -7.03 -13.99 5.72
C VAL A 61 -7.19 -15.07 4.65
N ARG A 62 -6.10 -15.64 4.14
CA ARG A 62 -6.14 -16.78 3.20
C ARG A 62 -6.90 -17.99 3.79
N GLU A 63 -6.75 -18.25 5.08
CA GLU A 63 -7.40 -19.38 5.75
C GLU A 63 -8.86 -19.09 6.14
N ALA A 64 -9.28 -17.82 6.19
CA ALA A 64 -10.56 -17.37 6.74
C ALA A 64 -11.71 -17.14 5.72
N LEU A 65 -11.60 -17.58 4.45
CA LEU A 65 -12.53 -17.28 3.33
C LEU A 65 -14.06 -17.32 3.66
N PRO A 66 -14.96 -16.56 2.95
CA PRO A 66 -14.70 -15.65 1.81
C PRO A 66 -15.35 -14.25 1.89
N GLY A 67 -14.72 -13.28 1.26
CA GLY A 67 -15.37 -12.05 0.77
C GLY A 67 -14.34 -10.95 0.61
N SER A 68 -14.49 -10.14 -0.44
CA SER A 68 -13.61 -9.00 -0.73
C SER A 68 -13.56 -8.04 0.45
N ASP A 69 -12.63 -8.29 1.37
CA ASP A 69 -12.41 -7.42 2.50
C ASP A 69 -11.81 -6.14 1.94
N ASP A 70 -12.53 -5.03 2.07
CA ASP A 70 -12.02 -3.68 1.79
C ASP A 70 -10.66 -3.48 2.51
N THR A 71 -10.49 -4.17 3.64
CA THR A 71 -9.23 -4.31 4.39
C THR A 71 -8.09 -4.91 3.54
N LEU A 72 -8.32 -6.00 2.81
CA LEU A 72 -7.30 -6.68 2.01
C LEU A 72 -6.93 -5.86 0.77
N VAL A 73 -7.92 -5.18 0.16
CA VAL A 73 -7.68 -4.18 -0.90
C VAL A 73 -6.76 -3.06 -0.39
N ARG A 74 -7.07 -2.47 0.76
CA ARG A 74 -6.24 -1.41 1.36
C ARG A 74 -4.85 -1.90 1.76
N LEU A 75 -4.75 -3.14 2.22
CA LEU A 75 -3.50 -3.77 2.60
C LEU A 75 -2.61 -3.92 1.35
N ALA A 76 -3.14 -4.51 0.28
CA ALA A 76 -2.48 -4.67 -1.00
C ALA A 76 -2.05 -3.32 -1.60
N HIS A 77 -2.94 -2.33 -1.58
CA HIS A 77 -2.65 -0.95 -2.02
C HIS A 77 -1.48 -0.32 -1.28
N SER A 78 -1.50 -0.43 0.05
CA SER A 78 -0.44 0.11 0.89
C SER A 78 0.88 -0.61 0.65
N LEU A 79 0.84 -1.94 0.45
CA LEU A 79 2.00 -2.76 0.14
C LEU A 79 2.60 -2.37 -1.21
N ALA A 80 1.77 -2.21 -2.25
CA ALA A 80 2.21 -1.79 -3.57
C ALA A 80 2.91 -0.43 -3.53
N GLY A 81 2.28 0.58 -2.91
CA GLY A 81 2.86 1.92 -2.79
C GLY A 81 4.15 1.96 -1.97
N ALA A 82 4.20 1.22 -0.86
CA ALA A 82 5.41 1.13 -0.04
C ALA A 82 6.53 0.40 -0.78
N ALA A 83 6.25 -0.76 -1.37
CA ALA A 83 7.21 -1.56 -2.14
C ALA A 83 7.82 -0.75 -3.29
N GLY A 84 7.00 0.00 -4.05
CA GLY A 84 7.47 0.88 -5.12
C GLY A 84 8.38 2.01 -4.62
N THR A 85 8.10 2.58 -3.44
CA THR A 85 8.93 3.65 -2.84
C THR A 85 10.29 3.13 -2.38
N PHE A 86 10.36 1.89 -1.89
CA PHE A 86 11.60 1.30 -1.37
C PHE A 86 12.42 0.52 -2.43
N GLY A 87 11.90 0.38 -3.66
CA GLY A 87 12.60 -0.27 -4.78
C GLY A 87 12.28 -1.76 -4.96
N PHE A 88 11.21 -2.27 -4.33
CA PHE A 88 10.74 -3.65 -4.50
C PHE A 88 9.68 -3.73 -5.61
N ALA A 89 10.14 -3.64 -6.85
CA ALA A 89 9.25 -3.65 -8.02
C ALA A 89 8.38 -4.91 -8.08
N GLU A 90 8.95 -6.09 -7.83
CA GLU A 90 8.24 -7.37 -7.89
C GLU A 90 7.10 -7.43 -6.86
N ILE A 91 7.38 -7.12 -5.58
CA ILE A 91 6.34 -7.05 -4.53
C ILE A 91 5.26 -6.03 -4.92
N SER A 92 5.66 -4.88 -5.47
CA SER A 92 4.72 -3.85 -5.90
C SER A 92 3.78 -4.34 -6.99
N VAL A 93 4.31 -5.03 -8.00
CA VAL A 93 3.51 -5.59 -9.11
C VAL A 93 2.53 -6.62 -8.57
N ARG A 94 3.00 -7.59 -7.77
CA ARG A 94 2.12 -8.64 -7.21
C ARG A 94 1.02 -8.09 -6.32
N ALA A 95 1.35 -7.08 -5.50
CA ALA A 95 0.36 -6.43 -4.65
C ALA A 95 -0.69 -5.65 -5.47
N SER A 96 -0.29 -4.96 -6.54
CA SER A 96 -1.24 -4.32 -7.47
C SER A 96 -2.10 -5.31 -8.25
N GLU A 97 -1.54 -6.44 -8.68
CA GLU A 97 -2.31 -7.52 -9.32
C GLU A 97 -3.41 -8.04 -8.38
N LEU A 98 -3.05 -8.33 -7.12
CA LEU A 98 -3.99 -8.75 -6.09
C LEU A 98 -5.06 -7.68 -5.81
N GLU A 99 -4.66 -6.42 -5.66
CA GLU A 99 -5.58 -5.29 -5.47
C GLU A 99 -6.61 -5.21 -6.60
N THR A 100 -6.14 -5.29 -7.85
CA THR A 100 -6.99 -5.20 -9.04
C THR A 100 -8.00 -6.34 -9.07
N LEU A 101 -7.57 -7.57 -8.82
CA LEU A 101 -8.46 -8.74 -8.78
C LEU A 101 -9.53 -8.62 -7.68
N LEU A 102 -9.21 -8.01 -6.55
CA LEU A 102 -10.18 -7.78 -5.47
C LEU A 102 -11.19 -6.67 -5.82
N ILE A 103 -10.73 -5.59 -6.46
CA ILE A 103 -11.58 -4.47 -6.92
C ILE A 103 -12.52 -4.94 -8.03
N GLU A 104 -12.01 -5.72 -8.98
CA GLU A 104 -12.79 -6.30 -10.08
C GLU A 104 -13.70 -7.44 -9.62
N GLN A 105 -13.64 -7.83 -8.34
CA GLN A 105 -14.36 -8.97 -7.78
C GLN A 105 -14.16 -10.24 -8.60
N ALA A 106 -12.90 -10.49 -8.98
CA ALA A 106 -12.50 -11.69 -9.69
C ALA A 106 -12.80 -12.95 -8.87
N ASP A 107 -12.80 -14.10 -9.53
CA ASP A 107 -12.99 -15.39 -8.88
C ASP A 107 -12.05 -15.57 -7.68
N GLY A 108 -12.58 -16.14 -6.59
CA GLY A 108 -11.80 -16.41 -5.38
C GLY A 108 -10.56 -17.28 -5.64
N GLY A 109 -10.57 -18.09 -6.71
CA GLY A 109 -9.40 -18.83 -7.18
C GLY A 109 -8.28 -17.92 -7.71
N SER A 110 -8.61 -16.92 -8.52
CA SER A 110 -7.67 -15.94 -9.04
C SER A 110 -7.11 -15.05 -7.94
N VAL A 111 -7.97 -14.59 -7.02
CA VAL A 111 -7.56 -13.82 -5.84
C VAL A 111 -6.62 -14.65 -4.96
N ARG A 112 -6.95 -15.93 -4.71
CA ARG A 112 -6.10 -16.82 -3.90
C ARG A 112 -4.75 -17.11 -4.57
N ALA A 113 -4.72 -17.27 -5.88
CA ALA A 113 -3.48 -17.45 -6.63
C ALA A 113 -2.59 -16.20 -6.58
N ALA A 114 -3.15 -15.01 -6.77
CA ALA A 114 -2.42 -13.75 -6.66
C ALA A 114 -1.94 -13.49 -5.21
N LEU A 115 -2.74 -13.85 -4.22
CA LEU A 115 -2.37 -13.77 -2.80
C LEU A 115 -1.20 -14.70 -2.48
N ASP A 116 -1.23 -15.94 -2.97
CA ASP A 116 -0.13 -16.90 -2.78
C ASP A 116 1.16 -16.43 -3.47
N ALA A 117 1.05 -15.88 -4.69
CA ALA A 117 2.17 -15.29 -5.41
C ALA A 117 2.80 -14.10 -4.66
N LEU A 118 1.97 -13.21 -4.09
CA LEU A 118 2.46 -12.10 -3.26
C LEU A 118 3.18 -12.60 -2.01
N ILE A 119 2.63 -13.60 -1.32
CA ILE A 119 3.24 -14.20 -0.13
C ILE A 119 4.60 -14.81 -0.49
N ALA A 120 4.68 -15.59 -1.58
CA ALA A 120 5.93 -16.21 -2.02
C ALA A 120 7.01 -15.18 -2.36
N GLU A 121 6.63 -14.06 -2.99
CA GLU A 121 7.58 -12.99 -3.32
C GLU A 121 8.10 -12.26 -2.07
N ILE A 122 7.22 -12.03 -1.09
CA ILE A 122 7.61 -11.48 0.22
C ILE A 122 8.54 -12.45 0.96
N GLU A 123 8.24 -13.75 1.00
CA GLU A 123 9.11 -14.77 1.63
C GLU A 123 10.48 -14.82 0.96
N ARG A 124 10.53 -14.76 -0.37
CA ARG A 124 11.78 -14.71 -1.13
C ARG A 124 12.61 -13.47 -0.81
N THR A 125 11.96 -12.35 -0.55
CA THR A 125 12.63 -11.09 -0.21
C THR A 125 13.13 -11.06 1.24
N LEU A 126 12.49 -11.83 2.13
CA LEU A 126 12.86 -11.95 3.54
C LEU A 126 13.88 -13.06 3.84
N ALA A 127 14.06 -14.00 2.91
CA ALA A 127 15.03 -15.11 3.00
C ALA A 127 16.46 -14.69 2.63
#